data_AF-A0A943H0Q9-F1
#
_entry.id   AF-A0A943H0Q9-F1
#
_cell.length_a   1.000
_cell.length_b   1.000
_cell.length_c   1.000
_cell.angle_alpha   90.00
_cell.angle_beta   90.00
_cell.angle_gamma   90.00
#
_symmetry.space_group_name_H-M   'P 1'
#
loop_
_entity.id
_entity.type
_entity.pdbx_description
1 polymer ?
#
loop_
_entity_poly.entity_id
_entity_poly.type
_entity_poly.pdbx_seq_one_letter_code
_entity_poly.pdbx_strand_id
1 'polypeptide(L)'
;MNKWIFFIADILSIFLMYKTLFTSHPNHKKWVKYPTVCRRGIFLFLCATYFFYNYFQSVTFQINTFLYPSILILYALFFLDENFFACLSQVLLFVSIKSILPALFGGVTSFLDNTPFFSSIASFLHLSEYGVTSFSYDFSTRLLPSLSMIGFYFYLTHFSVNDTENLPFSYWMTLGFTSIFGIIWSLCSFPEYFAPEYATFIRCTVSFGLLTINLMVYYLFYRITIQHKENLELKVLQQRISLDNAANQEMNQLYLNLRKMRHDLLNHIGIMDSLLKEKHYEELQNYFFSVQKKEYPVLHYLETGNIAVNALLNRKIHMIHELGIEIHAKVLVPAQSNIEDTDLCTIIGNLLDNAFEAVQTIKHGTIDLASEPRAGYLVIQISNTIKEDPLKLNPLLSSTKGNSPFHGLGLKIVKNTVEKYDGMFSIDTKDCHFSVKIMLPITECH
;
A
#
# COMPACT_ATOMS: atom_id res chain seq x y z
N MET A 1 33.90 18.41 -43.81
CA MET A 1 32.44 18.21 -43.85
C MET A 1 31.98 16.95 -43.09
N ASN A 2 32.66 15.81 -43.22
CA ASN A 2 32.20 14.51 -42.68
C ASN A 2 32.01 14.41 -41.15
N LYS A 3 32.75 15.16 -40.33
CA LYS A 3 32.64 15.07 -38.85
C LYS A 3 31.29 15.53 -38.28
N TRP A 4 30.60 16.46 -38.95
CA TRP A 4 29.31 16.98 -38.48
C TRP A 4 28.17 15.95 -38.57
N ILE A 5 28.22 15.05 -39.55
CA ILE A 5 27.19 14.02 -39.72
C ILE A 5 27.21 13.03 -38.55
N PHE A 6 28.40 12.58 -38.15
CA PHE A 6 28.57 11.70 -36.99
C PHE A 6 28.15 12.39 -35.67
N PHE A 7 28.48 13.68 -35.54
CA PHE A 7 28.06 14.50 -34.39
C PHE A 7 26.53 14.61 -34.27
N ILE A 8 25.83 14.87 -35.39
CA ILE A 8 24.37 14.93 -35.42
C ILE A 8 23.74 13.58 -35.05
N ALA A 9 24.32 12.48 -35.53
CA ALA A 9 23.85 11.12 -35.23
C ALA A 9 23.96 10.80 -33.73
N ASP A 10 25.08 11.17 -33.11
CA ASP A 10 25.27 10.98 -31.67
C ASP A 10 24.26 11.82 -30.87
N ILE A 11 24.00 13.09 -31.25
CA ILE A 11 22.95 13.92 -30.62
C ILE A 11 21.56 13.28 -30.77
N LEU A 12 21.25 12.71 -31.94
CA LEU A 12 19.97 12.05 -32.15
C LEU A 12 19.81 10.85 -31.20
N SER A 13 20.85 10.05 -31.00
CA SER A 13 20.82 8.93 -30.04
C SER A 13 20.58 9.41 -28.61
N ILE A 14 21.18 10.55 -28.23
CA ILE A 14 21.01 11.21 -26.93
C ILE A 14 19.56 11.67 -26.76
N PHE A 15 19.01 12.31 -27.78
CA PHE A 15 17.62 12.76 -27.79
C PHE A 15 16.62 11.59 -27.69
N LEU A 16 16.85 10.51 -28.42
CA LEU A 16 16.01 9.31 -28.35
C LEU A 16 16.02 8.72 -26.96
N MET A 17 17.18 8.66 -26.31
CA MET A 17 17.29 8.19 -24.94
C MET A 17 16.55 9.06 -23.93
N TYR A 18 16.72 10.38 -24.07
CA TYR A 18 15.99 11.34 -23.25
C TYR A 18 14.48 11.07 -23.42
N LYS A 19 14.03 10.93 -24.66
CA LYS A 19 12.63 10.62 -24.97
C LYS A 19 12.18 9.30 -24.35
N THR A 20 12.96 8.21 -24.46
CA THR A 20 12.61 6.91 -23.87
C THR A 20 12.39 7.05 -22.37
N LEU A 21 13.34 7.61 -21.63
CA LEU A 21 13.27 7.75 -20.17
C LEU A 21 12.05 8.53 -19.71
N PHE A 22 11.62 9.54 -20.47
CA PHE A 22 10.42 10.30 -20.16
C PHE A 22 9.13 9.61 -20.61
N THR A 23 9.13 8.90 -21.73
CA THR A 23 7.95 8.17 -22.23
C THR A 23 7.67 6.87 -21.48
N SER A 24 8.69 6.19 -20.96
CA SER A 24 8.58 4.94 -20.20
C SER A 24 8.36 5.16 -18.70
N HIS A 25 8.34 6.41 -18.22
CA HIS A 25 8.14 6.69 -16.81
C HIS A 25 6.64 6.59 -16.46
N PRO A 26 6.25 5.79 -15.46
CA PRO A 26 4.85 5.57 -15.04
C PRO A 26 4.06 6.84 -14.66
N ASN A 27 4.74 7.97 -14.45
CA ASN A 27 4.17 9.21 -13.93
C ASN A 27 4.32 10.40 -14.89
N HIS A 28 4.40 10.16 -16.21
CA HIS A 28 4.46 11.22 -17.24
C HIS A 28 3.39 12.33 -17.01
N LYS A 29 2.23 11.98 -16.43
CA LYS A 29 1.15 12.92 -16.06
C LYS A 29 1.47 13.80 -14.83
N LYS A 30 2.04 13.28 -13.73
CA LYS A 30 2.48 14.10 -12.57
C LYS A 30 3.57 15.09 -12.98
N TRP A 31 4.42 14.67 -13.91
CA TRP A 31 5.58 15.39 -14.39
C TRP A 31 5.30 16.53 -15.39
N VAL A 32 4.04 16.75 -15.75
CA VAL A 32 3.58 18.01 -16.38
C VAL A 32 3.77 19.21 -15.43
N LYS A 33 3.92 18.97 -14.11
CA LYS A 33 4.13 20.02 -13.09
C LYS A 33 5.52 20.66 -13.06
N TYR A 34 6.58 20.05 -13.60
CA TYR A 34 7.89 20.69 -13.69
C TYR A 34 7.98 21.58 -14.94
N PRO A 35 8.63 22.76 -14.88
CA PRO A 35 8.72 23.64 -16.03
C PRO A 35 9.39 22.92 -17.20
N THR A 36 8.73 22.94 -18.37
CA THR A 36 9.28 22.51 -19.66
C THR A 36 10.64 23.14 -19.97
N VAL A 37 10.92 24.29 -19.34
CA VAL A 37 12.20 25.01 -19.35
C VAL A 37 13.33 24.23 -18.69
N CYS A 38 13.14 23.63 -17.51
CA CYS A 38 14.18 22.83 -16.85
C CYS A 38 14.53 21.59 -17.68
N ARG A 39 13.50 20.94 -18.24
CA ARG A 39 13.64 19.78 -19.14
C ARG A 39 14.44 20.09 -20.40
N ARG A 40 14.12 21.21 -21.06
CA ARG A 40 14.82 21.67 -22.26
C ARG A 40 16.22 22.19 -21.94
N GLY A 41 16.40 22.86 -20.80
CA GLY A 41 17.70 23.33 -20.33
C GLY A 41 18.69 22.19 -20.07
N ILE A 42 18.21 21.06 -19.54
CA ILE A 42 19.04 19.87 -19.29
C ILE A 42 19.42 19.16 -20.59
N PHE A 43 18.49 19.03 -21.54
CA PHE A 43 18.81 18.52 -22.88
C PHE A 43 19.85 19.40 -23.58
N LEU A 44 19.68 20.73 -23.51
CA LEU A 44 20.64 21.69 -24.05
C LEU A 44 22.00 21.62 -23.34
N PHE A 45 22.04 21.40 -22.03
CA PHE A 45 23.28 21.21 -21.27
C PHE A 45 24.02 19.92 -21.66
N LEU A 46 23.30 18.82 -21.87
CA LEU A 46 23.85 17.55 -22.37
C LEU A 46 24.40 17.71 -23.81
N CYS A 47 23.68 18.41 -24.67
CA CYS A 47 24.16 18.71 -26.02
C CYS A 47 25.36 19.67 -26.01
N ALA A 48 25.36 20.67 -25.12
CA ALA A 48 26.44 21.65 -25.01
C ALA A 48 27.73 21.03 -24.44
N THR A 49 27.63 20.16 -23.42
CA THR A 49 28.78 19.39 -22.90
C THR A 49 29.35 18.45 -23.96
N TYR A 50 28.50 17.78 -24.75
CA TYR A 50 28.92 16.95 -25.89
C TYR A 50 29.59 17.76 -27.02
N PHE A 51 29.09 18.96 -27.31
CA PHE A 51 29.70 19.90 -28.27
C PHE A 51 31.08 20.38 -27.80
N PHE A 52 31.18 20.83 -26.55
CA PHE A 52 32.44 21.32 -25.96
C PHE A 52 33.52 20.23 -25.92
N TYR A 53 33.14 18.98 -25.65
CA TYR A 53 34.05 17.85 -25.59
C TYR A 53 34.60 17.45 -26.97
N ASN A 54 33.75 17.32 -27.99
CA ASN A 54 34.21 17.04 -29.36
C ASN A 54 35.06 18.17 -29.96
N TYR A 55 34.90 19.40 -29.47
CA TYR A 55 35.67 20.56 -29.91
C TYR A 55 37.10 20.58 -29.33
N PHE A 56 37.33 20.02 -28.13
CA PHE A 56 38.57 20.28 -27.38
C PHE A 56 39.74 19.30 -27.54
N GLN A 57 39.59 18.04 -27.98
CA GLN A 57 40.68 17.20 -28.56
C GLN A 57 40.33 15.70 -28.73
N SER A 58 41.13 15.04 -29.57
CA SER A 58 41.13 13.68 -30.11
C SER A 58 41.40 12.54 -29.11
N VAL A 59 40.75 12.52 -27.96
CA VAL A 59 40.96 11.47 -26.93
C VAL A 59 39.72 10.57 -26.80
N THR A 60 39.90 9.33 -27.28
CA THR A 60 39.20 8.05 -27.04
C THR A 60 37.66 8.00 -26.91
N PHE A 61 37.08 7.21 -27.81
CA PHE A 61 35.74 6.58 -27.80
C PHE A 61 35.22 6.15 -26.41
N GLN A 62 36.11 5.74 -25.50
CA GLN A 62 35.76 5.29 -24.15
C GLN A 62 35.05 6.38 -23.33
N ILE A 63 35.47 7.64 -23.39
CA ILE A 63 34.85 8.70 -22.56
C ILE A 63 33.43 9.00 -23.04
N ASN A 64 33.16 9.00 -24.36
CA ASN A 64 31.80 9.19 -24.90
C ASN A 64 30.83 8.06 -24.53
N THR A 65 31.33 6.83 -24.39
CA THR A 65 30.53 5.66 -24.01
C THR A 65 30.17 5.67 -22.53
N PHE A 66 30.93 6.32 -21.64
CA PHE A 66 30.70 6.30 -20.18
C PHE A 66 30.27 7.63 -19.56
N LEU A 67 30.82 8.76 -20.00
CA LEU A 67 30.51 10.07 -19.42
C LEU A 67 29.02 10.41 -19.57
N TYR A 68 28.42 10.00 -20.68
CA TYR A 68 27.00 10.21 -20.95
C TYR A 68 26.10 9.35 -20.04
N PRO A 69 26.23 8.01 -19.97
CA PRO A 69 25.57 7.19 -18.94
C PRO A 69 25.73 7.71 -17.52
N SER A 70 26.93 8.16 -17.14
CA SER A 70 27.22 8.66 -15.79
C SER A 70 26.44 9.94 -15.48
N ILE A 71 26.36 10.89 -16.43
CA ILE A 71 25.55 12.10 -16.25
C ILE A 71 24.06 11.78 -16.13
N LEU A 72 23.60 10.73 -16.81
CA LEU A 72 22.20 10.31 -16.77
C LEU A 72 21.84 9.49 -15.53
N ILE A 73 22.78 8.69 -15.05
CA ILE A 73 22.67 8.01 -13.76
C ILE A 73 22.62 9.07 -12.65
N LEU A 74 23.49 10.08 -12.70
CA LEU A 74 23.43 11.24 -11.80
C LEU A 74 22.09 11.98 -11.94
N TYR A 75 21.59 12.18 -13.15
CA TYR A 75 20.27 12.79 -13.37
C TYR A 75 19.12 11.95 -12.78
N ALA A 76 19.13 10.65 -13.02
CA ALA A 76 18.16 9.70 -12.47
C ALA A 76 18.21 9.65 -10.95
N LEU A 77 19.40 9.77 -10.35
CA LEU A 77 19.63 9.84 -8.89
C LEU A 77 19.08 11.14 -8.28
N PHE A 78 19.25 12.28 -8.95
CA PHE A 78 18.90 13.59 -8.38
C PHE A 78 17.45 14.03 -8.60
N PHE A 79 16.75 13.50 -9.61
CA PHE A 79 15.45 14.04 -10.04
C PHE A 79 14.29 13.04 -10.05
N LEU A 80 14.49 11.74 -9.78
CA LEU A 80 13.41 10.73 -9.86
C LEU A 80 13.07 10.17 -8.47
N ASP A 81 12.25 10.92 -7.74
CA ASP A 81 11.98 10.71 -6.31
C ASP A 81 11.19 9.42 -5.94
N GLU A 82 10.57 8.70 -6.88
CA GLU A 82 9.63 7.62 -6.50
C GLU A 82 10.00 6.20 -6.98
N ASN A 83 10.97 6.01 -7.91
CA ASN A 83 11.36 4.66 -8.37
C ASN A 83 12.79 4.62 -8.97
N PHE A 84 13.79 4.90 -8.13
CA PHE A 84 15.21 4.93 -8.52
C PHE A 84 15.66 3.72 -9.36
N PHE A 85 15.32 2.49 -8.92
CA PHE A 85 15.76 1.27 -9.57
C PHE A 85 15.11 1.03 -10.94
N ALA A 86 13.88 1.48 -11.14
CA ALA A 86 13.20 1.41 -12.42
C ALA A 86 13.92 2.30 -13.45
N CYS A 87 14.26 3.52 -13.07
CA CYS A 87 15.01 4.40 -13.96
C CYS A 87 16.43 3.86 -14.20
N LEU A 88 17.13 3.47 -13.13
CA LEU A 88 18.49 2.95 -13.24
C LEU A 88 18.57 1.78 -14.21
N SER A 89 17.67 0.80 -14.10
CA SER A 89 17.66 -0.37 -14.98
C SER A 89 17.29 -0.02 -16.44
N GLN A 90 16.39 0.93 -16.68
CA GLN A 90 16.08 1.42 -18.03
C GLN A 90 17.25 2.21 -18.64
N VAL A 91 17.94 3.03 -17.85
CA VAL A 91 19.18 3.71 -18.28
C VAL A 91 20.24 2.66 -18.62
N LEU A 92 20.48 1.69 -17.74
CA LEU A 92 21.46 0.63 -17.97
C LEU A 92 21.16 -0.16 -19.25
N LEU A 93 19.90 -0.48 -19.54
CA LEU A 93 19.48 -1.16 -20.77
C LEU A 93 19.79 -0.33 -22.02
N PHE A 94 19.50 0.97 -21.98
CA PHE A 94 19.80 1.82 -23.12
C PHE A 94 21.31 1.93 -23.36
N VAL A 95 22.06 2.09 -22.27
CA VAL A 95 23.53 2.20 -22.30
C VAL A 95 24.16 0.91 -22.80
N SER A 96 23.67 -0.25 -22.34
CA SER A 96 24.15 -1.55 -22.81
C SER A 96 23.98 -1.68 -24.32
N ILE A 97 22.79 -1.41 -24.85
CA ILE A 97 22.51 -1.52 -26.29
C ILE A 97 23.35 -0.51 -27.09
N LYS A 98 23.42 0.75 -26.64
CA LYS A 98 24.24 1.77 -27.28
C LYS A 98 25.74 1.41 -27.29
N SER A 99 26.23 0.70 -26.27
CA SER A 99 27.63 0.25 -26.19
C SER A 99 27.93 -1.01 -27.03
N ILE A 100 26.96 -1.94 -27.14
CA ILE A 100 27.11 -3.19 -27.89
C ILE A 100 27.11 -2.95 -29.41
N LEU A 101 26.29 -2.01 -29.89
CA LEU A 101 26.11 -1.75 -31.33
C LEU A 101 27.40 -1.33 -32.05
N PRO A 102 28.25 -0.42 -31.52
CA PRO A 102 29.55 -0.14 -32.11
C PRO A 102 30.50 -1.34 -32.13
N ALA A 103 30.48 -2.18 -31.09
CA ALA A 103 31.33 -3.39 -31.03
C ALA A 103 30.92 -4.40 -32.11
N LEU A 104 29.63 -4.50 -32.38
CA LEU A 104 29.06 -5.28 -33.48
C LEU A 104 29.47 -4.76 -34.85
N PHE A 105 29.05 -3.54 -35.17
CA PHE A 105 29.24 -2.99 -36.51
C PHE A 105 30.71 -2.71 -36.81
N GLY A 106 31.46 -2.22 -35.83
CA GLY A 106 32.91 -2.03 -35.92
C GLY A 106 33.64 -3.35 -36.18
N GLY A 107 33.25 -4.43 -35.48
CA GLY A 107 33.80 -5.76 -35.72
C GLY A 107 33.50 -6.30 -37.11
N VAL A 108 32.30 -6.07 -37.64
CA VAL A 108 31.92 -6.43 -39.02
C VAL A 108 32.77 -5.66 -40.04
N THR A 109 32.97 -4.35 -39.85
CA THR A 109 33.84 -3.58 -40.76
C THR A 109 35.29 -4.04 -40.71
N SER A 110 35.85 -4.30 -39.52
CA SER A 110 37.22 -4.82 -39.42
C SER A 110 37.36 -6.19 -40.08
N PHE A 111 36.34 -7.05 -39.98
CA PHE A 111 36.34 -8.33 -40.68
C PHE A 111 36.35 -8.14 -42.20
N LEU A 112 35.46 -7.29 -42.72
CA LEU A 112 35.39 -6.99 -44.15
C LEU A 112 36.70 -6.40 -44.67
N ASP A 113 37.29 -5.44 -43.95
CA ASP A 113 38.54 -4.77 -44.34
C ASP A 113 39.74 -5.73 -44.35
N ASN A 114 39.76 -6.74 -43.46
CA ASN A 114 40.82 -7.75 -43.41
C ASN A 114 40.67 -8.83 -44.51
N THR A 115 39.50 -8.97 -45.15
CA THR A 115 39.38 -9.93 -46.25
C THR A 115 40.18 -9.48 -47.49
N PRO A 116 40.95 -10.39 -48.14
CA PRO A 116 41.81 -10.05 -49.28
C PRO A 116 41.04 -9.48 -50.48
N PHE A 117 39.74 -9.79 -50.59
CA PHE A 117 38.87 -9.27 -51.65
C PHE A 117 38.64 -7.76 -51.51
N PHE A 118 38.22 -7.28 -50.34
CA PHE A 118 37.94 -5.86 -50.11
C PHE A 118 39.21 -5.01 -50.04
N SER A 119 40.29 -5.55 -49.46
CA SER A 119 41.58 -4.86 -49.44
C SER A 119 42.19 -4.71 -50.84
N SER A 120 41.98 -5.68 -51.74
CA SER A 120 42.37 -5.57 -53.16
C SER A 120 41.56 -4.51 -53.92
N ILE A 121 40.26 -4.38 -53.65
CA ILE A 121 39.42 -3.34 -54.26
C ILE A 121 39.80 -1.95 -53.73
N ALA A 122 40.02 -1.82 -52.43
CA ALA A 122 40.38 -0.56 -51.80
C ALA A 122 41.75 -0.05 -52.27
N SER A 123 42.72 -0.95 -52.45
CA SER A 123 44.04 -0.63 -53.02
C SER A 123 43.98 -0.31 -54.51
N PHE A 124 43.20 -1.06 -55.31
CA PHE A 124 42.99 -0.78 -56.73
C PHE A 124 42.38 0.60 -57.00
N LEU A 125 41.53 1.09 -56.11
CA LEU A 125 40.86 2.39 -56.22
C LEU A 125 41.64 3.54 -55.54
N HIS A 126 42.86 3.32 -55.03
CA HIS A 126 43.65 4.29 -54.26
C HIS A 126 42.91 4.90 -53.05
N LEU A 127 41.89 4.21 -52.51
CA LEU A 127 41.01 4.74 -51.45
C LEU A 127 41.73 4.90 -50.10
N SER A 128 42.85 4.20 -49.89
CA SER A 128 43.67 4.30 -48.69
C SER A 128 44.33 5.68 -48.49
N GLU A 129 44.68 6.39 -49.57
CA GLU A 129 45.26 7.75 -49.50
C GLU A 129 44.24 8.84 -49.13
N TYR A 130 42.94 8.57 -49.31
CA TYR A 130 41.86 9.54 -49.06
C TYR A 130 41.19 9.39 -47.68
N GLY A 131 41.75 8.57 -46.78
CA GLY A 131 41.18 8.36 -45.44
C GLY A 131 39.86 7.58 -45.43
N VAL A 132 39.61 6.74 -46.44
CA VAL A 132 38.36 5.96 -46.55
C VAL A 132 38.23 4.90 -45.46
N THR A 133 39.35 4.36 -44.96
CA THR A 133 39.37 3.41 -43.84
C THR A 133 38.91 4.04 -42.52
N SER A 134 39.31 5.29 -42.23
CA SER A 134 38.83 6.01 -41.05
C SER A 134 37.37 6.43 -41.20
N PHE A 135 36.93 6.78 -42.40
CA PHE A 135 35.51 7.04 -42.67
C PHE A 135 34.63 5.78 -42.53
N SER A 136 35.07 4.63 -43.05
CA SER A 136 34.37 3.33 -42.90
C SER A 136 34.22 2.96 -41.43
N TYR A 137 35.30 3.14 -40.65
CA TYR A 137 35.29 2.89 -39.21
C TYR A 137 34.36 3.85 -38.44
N ASP A 138 34.40 5.16 -38.72
CA ASP A 138 33.50 6.13 -38.07
C ASP A 138 32.02 5.90 -38.48
N PHE A 139 31.78 5.48 -39.72
CA PHE A 139 30.47 5.10 -40.22
C PHE A 139 29.88 3.90 -39.47
N SER A 140 30.66 2.84 -39.28
CA SER A 140 30.21 1.63 -38.59
C SER A 140 30.15 1.79 -37.07
N THR A 141 31.03 2.57 -36.46
CA THR A 141 31.09 2.70 -35.00
C THR A 141 30.25 3.85 -34.42
N ARG A 142 29.79 4.79 -35.25
CA ARG A 142 28.99 5.95 -34.78
C ARG A 142 27.65 6.11 -35.48
N LEU A 143 27.65 6.14 -36.82
CA LEU A 143 26.42 6.42 -37.58
C LEU A 143 25.43 5.25 -37.51
N LEU A 144 25.88 4.05 -37.85
CA LEU A 144 25.04 2.86 -37.92
C LEU A 144 24.41 2.49 -36.55
N PRO A 145 25.15 2.53 -35.42
CA PRO A 145 24.60 2.40 -34.08
C PRO A 145 23.52 3.44 -33.77
N SER A 146 23.78 4.70 -34.10
CA SER A 146 22.83 5.80 -33.83
C SER A 146 21.52 5.63 -34.62
N LEU A 147 21.60 5.13 -35.85
CA LEU A 147 20.41 4.79 -36.64
C LEU A 147 19.66 3.59 -36.06
N SER A 148 20.36 2.54 -35.59
CA SER A 148 19.70 1.39 -34.97
C SER A 148 19.02 1.73 -33.64
N MET A 149 19.47 2.78 -32.94
CA MET A 149 18.76 3.30 -31.76
C MET A 149 17.35 3.84 -32.08
N ILE A 150 17.08 4.24 -33.32
CA ILE A 150 15.71 4.62 -33.75
C ILE A 150 14.81 3.38 -33.74
N GLY A 151 15.28 2.26 -34.28
CA GLY A 151 14.56 0.98 -34.25
C GLY A 151 14.32 0.50 -32.82
N PHE A 152 15.34 0.61 -31.96
CA PHE A 152 15.22 0.30 -30.54
C PHE A 152 14.21 1.21 -29.81
N TYR A 153 14.20 2.51 -30.10
CA TYR A 153 13.18 3.43 -29.59
C TYR A 153 11.76 2.96 -29.95
N PHE A 154 11.52 2.63 -31.23
CA PHE A 154 10.21 2.13 -31.67
C PHE A 154 9.84 0.81 -30.98
N TYR A 155 10.80 -0.09 -30.81
CA TYR A 155 10.62 -1.35 -30.08
C TYR A 155 10.15 -1.11 -28.63
N LEU A 156 10.82 -0.23 -27.90
CA LEU A 156 10.42 0.14 -26.53
C LEU A 156 9.03 0.79 -26.49
N THR A 157 8.70 1.64 -27.47
CA THR A 157 7.37 2.28 -27.52
C THR A 157 6.26 1.32 -27.92
N HIS A 158 6.55 0.31 -28.73
CA HIS A 158 5.58 -0.71 -29.12
C HIS A 158 5.30 -1.66 -27.95
N PHE A 159 6.35 -2.08 -27.23
CA PHE A 159 6.27 -2.90 -26.03
C PHE A 159 6.31 -2.02 -24.77
N SER A 160 5.48 -0.98 -24.73
CA SER A 160 5.48 0.00 -23.64
C SER A 160 5.04 -0.64 -22.33
N VAL A 161 5.86 -0.49 -21.29
CA VAL A 161 5.53 -0.89 -19.92
C VAL A 161 4.86 0.28 -19.21
N ASN A 162 3.53 0.24 -19.13
CA ASN A 162 2.71 1.24 -18.44
C ASN A 162 2.34 0.71 -17.04
N ASP A 163 2.19 1.60 -16.06
CA ASP A 163 1.76 1.29 -14.68
C ASP A 163 2.75 0.44 -13.85
N THR A 164 3.97 0.94 -13.63
CA THR A 164 5.01 0.22 -12.89
C THR A 164 5.03 0.43 -11.38
N GLU A 165 4.03 1.12 -10.81
CA GLU A 165 4.06 1.57 -9.40
C GLU A 165 4.10 0.42 -8.39
N ASN A 166 3.62 -0.78 -8.77
CA ASN A 166 3.55 -1.96 -7.88
C ASN A 166 4.44 -3.12 -8.32
N LEU A 167 5.39 -2.90 -9.23
CA LEU A 167 6.26 -3.98 -9.69
C LEU A 167 7.30 -4.37 -8.61
N PRO A 168 7.50 -5.66 -8.35
CA PRO A 168 8.56 -6.15 -7.49
C PRO A 168 9.94 -5.63 -7.90
N PHE A 169 10.73 -5.23 -6.91
CA PHE A 169 12.12 -4.80 -7.09
C PHE A 169 12.99 -5.82 -7.86
N SER A 170 12.74 -7.12 -7.66
CA SER A 170 13.48 -8.20 -8.32
C SER A 170 13.44 -8.11 -9.85
N TYR A 171 12.33 -7.69 -10.45
CA TYR A 171 12.20 -7.60 -11.90
C TYR A 171 13.08 -6.50 -12.49
N TRP A 172 13.20 -5.36 -11.81
CA TRP A 172 14.10 -4.27 -12.20
C TRP A 172 15.58 -4.67 -12.07
N MET A 173 15.92 -5.46 -11.05
CA MET A 173 17.27 -5.99 -10.88
C MET A 173 17.66 -6.95 -11.99
N THR A 174 16.76 -7.83 -12.44
CA THR A 174 17.04 -8.72 -13.58
C THR A 174 17.34 -7.93 -14.86
N LEU A 175 16.57 -6.88 -15.13
CA LEU A 175 16.82 -6.00 -16.28
C LEU A 175 18.16 -5.25 -16.14
N GLY A 176 18.47 -4.73 -14.95
CA GLY A 176 19.72 -4.04 -14.68
C GLY A 176 20.95 -4.94 -14.82
N PHE A 177 20.94 -6.13 -14.21
CA PHE A 177 22.09 -7.05 -14.25
C PHE A 177 22.40 -7.55 -15.64
N THR A 178 21.39 -7.94 -16.42
CA THR A 178 21.58 -8.37 -17.82
C THR A 178 22.18 -7.26 -18.67
N SER A 179 21.79 -6.00 -18.42
CA SER A 179 22.35 -4.83 -19.07
C SER A 179 23.81 -4.57 -18.67
N ILE A 180 24.16 -4.75 -17.39
CA ILE A 180 25.54 -4.60 -16.90
C ILE A 180 26.50 -5.57 -17.60
N PHE A 181 26.11 -6.83 -17.82
CA PHE A 181 26.93 -7.79 -18.57
C PHE A 181 27.24 -7.30 -19.99
N GLY A 182 26.26 -6.68 -20.66
CA GLY A 182 26.46 -6.06 -21.97
C GLY A 182 27.48 -4.93 -21.95
N ILE A 183 27.43 -4.09 -20.92
CA ILE A 183 28.36 -2.97 -20.73
C ILE A 183 29.77 -3.48 -20.44
N ILE A 184 29.93 -4.45 -19.54
CA ILE A 184 31.24 -5.07 -19.21
C ILE A 184 31.83 -5.72 -20.46
N TRP A 185 31.03 -6.45 -21.23
CA TRP A 185 31.49 -7.02 -22.48
C TRP A 185 31.97 -5.95 -23.46
N SER A 186 31.23 -4.85 -23.62
CA SER A 186 31.64 -3.72 -24.47
C SER A 186 32.95 -3.07 -23.99
N LEU A 187 33.22 -3.04 -22.68
CA LEU A 187 34.47 -2.55 -22.11
C LEU A 187 35.65 -3.46 -22.48
N CYS A 188 35.48 -4.77 -22.31
CA CYS A 188 36.53 -5.75 -22.57
C CYS A 188 36.77 -5.99 -24.07
N SER A 189 35.77 -5.76 -24.91
CA SER A 189 35.83 -6.00 -26.36
C SER A 189 36.46 -4.87 -27.17
N PHE A 190 36.91 -3.80 -26.51
CA PHE A 190 37.51 -2.66 -27.19
C PHE A 190 38.76 -3.08 -27.98
N PRO A 191 38.97 -2.59 -29.21
CA PRO A 191 39.96 -3.16 -30.09
C PRO A 191 41.36 -2.66 -29.76
N GLU A 192 42.28 -3.59 -29.57
CA GLU A 192 43.54 -3.51 -30.31
C GLU A 192 43.19 -3.63 -31.80
N TYR A 193 43.48 -2.60 -32.59
CA TYR A 193 43.20 -2.54 -34.04
C TYR A 193 43.89 -3.66 -34.85
N PHE A 194 44.74 -4.45 -34.18
CA PHE A 194 45.51 -5.58 -34.70
C PHE A 194 45.08 -6.94 -34.12
N ALA A 195 43.86 -7.06 -33.60
CA ALA A 195 43.36 -8.36 -33.14
C ALA A 195 43.24 -9.34 -34.32
N PRO A 196 43.65 -10.62 -34.15
CA PRO A 196 43.58 -11.61 -35.20
C PRO A 196 42.13 -11.89 -35.64
N GLU A 197 41.94 -12.35 -36.88
CA GLU A 197 40.62 -12.51 -37.52
C GLU A 197 39.64 -13.32 -36.66
N TYR A 198 40.09 -14.41 -36.03
CA TYR A 198 39.26 -15.25 -35.17
C TYR A 198 38.73 -14.47 -33.95
N ALA A 199 39.50 -13.54 -33.40
CA ALA A 199 39.08 -12.71 -32.26
C ALA A 199 37.99 -11.71 -32.68
N THR A 200 38.07 -11.18 -33.91
CA THR A 200 37.04 -10.29 -34.45
C THR A 200 35.71 -11.02 -34.68
N PHE A 201 35.77 -12.26 -35.17
CA PHE A 201 34.59 -13.11 -35.37
C PHE A 201 33.91 -13.47 -34.04
N ILE A 202 34.70 -13.88 -33.04
CA ILE A 202 34.19 -14.16 -31.68
C ILE A 202 33.52 -12.91 -31.10
N ARG A 203 34.15 -11.74 -31.27
CA ARG A 203 33.61 -10.48 -30.74
C ARG A 203 32.24 -10.15 -31.34
N CYS A 204 32.09 -10.25 -32.66
CA CYS A 204 30.81 -10.03 -33.33
C CYS A 204 29.75 -11.02 -32.85
N THR A 205 30.10 -12.31 -32.75
CA THR A 205 29.19 -13.37 -32.33
C THR A 205 28.66 -13.15 -30.92
N VAL A 206 29.55 -12.85 -29.96
CA VAL A 206 29.14 -12.59 -28.57
C VAL A 206 28.34 -11.30 -28.46
N SER A 207 28.75 -10.23 -29.15
CA SER A 207 28.01 -8.96 -29.15
C SER A 207 26.61 -9.12 -29.73
N PHE A 208 26.43 -9.98 -30.74
CA PHE A 208 25.13 -10.28 -31.33
C PHE A 208 24.25 -11.05 -30.35
N GLY A 209 24.82 -12.07 -29.69
CA GLY A 209 24.15 -12.82 -28.63
C GLY A 209 23.72 -11.92 -27.46
N LEU A 210 24.55 -10.97 -27.04
CA LEU A 210 24.20 -10.05 -25.96
C LEU A 210 23.11 -9.05 -26.38
N LEU A 211 23.13 -8.58 -27.62
CA LEU A 211 22.06 -7.72 -28.15
C LEU A 211 20.72 -8.48 -28.15
N THR A 212 20.70 -9.71 -28.65
CA THR A 212 19.47 -10.52 -28.69
C THR A 212 18.97 -10.85 -27.28
N ILE A 213 19.87 -11.16 -26.33
CA ILE A 213 19.52 -11.36 -24.92
C ILE A 213 18.91 -10.09 -24.30
N ASN A 214 19.49 -8.91 -24.51
CA ASN A 214 18.96 -7.66 -23.96
C ASN A 214 17.54 -7.37 -24.48
N LEU A 215 17.30 -7.54 -25.79
CA LEU A 215 15.97 -7.39 -26.38
C LEU A 215 14.98 -8.43 -25.83
N MET A 216 15.39 -9.70 -25.74
CA MET A 216 14.55 -10.77 -25.23
C MET A 216 14.18 -10.57 -23.76
N VAL A 217 15.14 -10.16 -22.92
CA VAL A 217 14.90 -9.87 -21.50
C VAL A 217 13.92 -8.71 -21.34
N TYR A 218 14.05 -7.65 -22.16
CA TYR A 218 13.07 -6.57 -22.15
C TYR A 218 11.66 -7.05 -22.56
N TYR A 219 11.54 -7.88 -23.60
CA TYR A 219 10.26 -8.47 -23.99
C TYR A 219 9.63 -9.32 -22.87
N LEU A 220 10.44 -10.16 -22.21
CA LEU A 220 9.98 -10.94 -21.06
C LEU A 220 9.55 -10.04 -19.91
N PHE A 221 10.28 -8.96 -19.64
CA PHE A 221 9.92 -7.97 -18.63
C PHE A 221 8.56 -7.29 -18.94
N TYR A 222 8.32 -6.95 -20.21
CA TYR A 222 7.02 -6.47 -20.67
C TYR A 222 5.90 -7.49 -20.43
N ARG A 223 6.11 -8.76 -20.80
CA ARG A 223 5.12 -9.84 -20.59
C ARG A 223 4.83 -10.10 -19.12
N ILE A 224 5.85 -10.10 -18.27
CA ILE A 224 5.71 -10.26 -16.82
C ILE A 224 4.90 -9.10 -16.24
N THR A 225 5.10 -7.88 -16.72
CA THR A 225 4.34 -6.72 -16.23
C THR A 225 2.86 -6.84 -16.53
N ILE A 226 2.49 -7.24 -17.76
CA ILE A 226 1.10 -7.48 -18.13
C ILE A 226 0.49 -8.59 -17.27
N GLN A 227 1.19 -9.72 -17.14
CA GLN A 227 0.71 -10.85 -16.36
C GLN A 227 0.57 -10.49 -14.86
N HIS A 228 1.47 -9.66 -14.33
CA HIS A 228 1.38 -9.19 -12.95
C HIS A 228 0.12 -8.35 -12.73
N LYS A 229 -0.21 -7.47 -13.69
CA LYS A 229 -1.43 -6.67 -13.65
C LYS A 229 -2.69 -7.55 -13.69
N GLU A 230 -2.75 -8.50 -14.61
CA GLU A 230 -3.85 -9.47 -14.70
C GLU A 230 -4.01 -10.28 -13.39
N ASN A 231 -2.91 -10.72 -12.79
CA ASN A 231 -2.94 -11.46 -11.52
C ASN A 231 -3.42 -10.59 -10.34
N LEU A 232 -3.09 -9.30 -10.31
CA LEU A 232 -3.60 -8.37 -9.30
C LEU A 232 -5.11 -8.17 -9.47
N GLU A 233 -5.60 -7.97 -10.69
CA GLU A 233 -7.03 -7.83 -10.99
C GLU A 233 -7.80 -9.12 -10.61
N LEU A 234 -7.25 -10.29 -10.90
CA LEU A 234 -7.83 -11.58 -10.51
C LEU A 234 -7.93 -11.74 -8.98
N LYS A 235 -6.89 -11.36 -8.22
CA LYS A 235 -6.93 -11.41 -6.75
C LYS A 235 -8.01 -10.51 -6.17
N VAL A 236 -8.14 -9.29 -6.70
CA VAL A 236 -9.20 -8.35 -6.27
C VAL A 236 -10.58 -8.91 -6.58
N LEU A 237 -10.77 -9.51 -7.76
CA LEU A 237 -12.04 -10.13 -8.15
C LEU A 237 -12.38 -11.33 -7.24
N GLN A 238 -11.41 -12.21 -6.95
CA GLN A 238 -11.60 -13.34 -6.05
C GLN A 238 -11.98 -12.89 -4.64
N GLN A 239 -11.34 -11.83 -4.13
CA GLN A 239 -11.68 -11.25 -2.84
C GLN A 239 -13.12 -10.74 -2.83
N ARG A 240 -13.57 -10.03 -3.88
CA ARG A 240 -14.95 -9.58 -4.00
C ARG A 240 -15.94 -10.75 -4.01
N ILE A 241 -15.68 -11.78 -4.80
CA ILE A 241 -16.53 -12.99 -4.84
C ILE A 241 -16.62 -13.66 -3.46
N SER A 242 -15.50 -13.71 -2.73
CA SER A 242 -15.48 -14.31 -1.39
C SER A 242 -16.34 -13.53 -0.38
N LEU A 243 -16.31 -12.20 -0.46
CA LEU A 243 -17.15 -11.33 0.38
C LEU A 243 -18.62 -11.45 0.00
N ASP A 244 -18.94 -11.47 -1.29
CA ASP A 244 -20.32 -11.65 -1.77
C ASP A 244 -20.88 -13.01 -1.33
N ASN A 245 -20.07 -14.08 -1.39
CA ASN A 245 -20.47 -15.40 -0.91
C ASN A 245 -20.73 -15.43 0.60
N ALA A 246 -19.87 -14.77 1.40
CA ALA A 246 -20.06 -14.67 2.84
C ALA A 246 -21.36 -13.91 3.18
N ALA A 247 -21.60 -12.76 2.54
CA ALA A 247 -22.83 -11.99 2.70
C ALA A 247 -24.08 -12.81 2.30
N ASN A 248 -24.00 -13.56 1.21
CA ASN A 248 -25.08 -14.45 0.79
C ASN A 248 -25.34 -15.59 1.79
N GLN A 249 -24.29 -16.13 2.42
CA GLN A 249 -24.44 -17.14 3.48
C GLN A 249 -25.13 -16.58 4.73
N GLU A 250 -24.73 -15.40 5.19
CA GLU A 250 -25.39 -14.72 6.31
C GLU A 250 -26.86 -14.43 6.00
N MET A 251 -27.14 -13.92 4.80
CA MET A 251 -28.50 -13.67 4.36
C MET A 251 -29.33 -14.96 4.31
N ASN A 252 -28.77 -16.07 3.83
CA ASN A 252 -29.43 -17.37 3.85
C ASN A 252 -29.71 -17.87 5.28
N GLN A 253 -28.77 -17.68 6.22
CA GLN A 253 -29.00 -18.02 7.63
C GLN A 253 -30.12 -17.18 8.23
N LEU A 254 -30.16 -15.88 7.95
CA LEU A 254 -31.24 -14.99 8.36
C LEU A 254 -32.58 -15.47 7.79
N TYR A 255 -32.63 -15.83 6.50
CA TYR A 255 -33.83 -16.39 5.88
C TYR A 255 -34.30 -17.69 6.55
N LEU A 256 -33.37 -18.60 6.89
CA LEU A 256 -33.70 -19.83 7.60
C LEU A 256 -34.26 -19.54 9.01
N ASN A 257 -33.67 -18.58 9.73
CA ASN A 257 -34.14 -18.16 11.05
C ASN A 257 -35.53 -17.51 10.98
N LEU A 258 -35.77 -16.64 9.99
CA LEU A 258 -37.09 -16.05 9.72
C LEU A 258 -38.13 -17.12 9.38
N ARG A 259 -37.76 -18.10 8.54
CA ARG A 259 -38.64 -19.21 8.21
C ARG A 259 -39.01 -20.03 9.44
N LYS A 260 -38.05 -20.28 10.33
CA LYS A 260 -38.27 -20.98 11.60
C LYS A 260 -39.19 -20.17 12.53
N MET A 261 -38.90 -18.89 12.74
CA MET A 261 -39.77 -17.99 13.52
C MET A 261 -41.19 -17.95 12.98
N ARG A 262 -41.36 -17.82 11.65
CA ARG A 262 -42.68 -17.83 11.02
C ARG A 262 -43.41 -19.16 11.25
N HIS A 263 -42.72 -20.28 11.13
CA HIS A 263 -43.29 -21.59 11.38
C HIS A 263 -43.75 -21.73 12.84
N ASP A 264 -42.92 -21.32 13.79
CA ASP A 264 -43.24 -21.38 15.22
C ASP A 264 -44.42 -20.46 15.56
N LEU A 265 -44.46 -19.25 15.00
CA LEU A 265 -45.59 -18.33 15.12
C LEU A 265 -46.90 -18.92 14.57
N LEU A 266 -46.87 -19.52 13.38
CA LEU A 266 -48.04 -20.18 12.80
C LEU A 266 -48.52 -21.36 13.66
N ASN A 267 -47.61 -22.11 14.27
CA ASN A 267 -47.97 -23.18 15.21
C ASN A 267 -48.65 -22.61 16.47
N HIS A 268 -48.11 -21.55 17.06
CA HIS A 268 -48.72 -20.88 18.20
C HIS A 268 -50.13 -20.37 17.87
N ILE A 269 -50.30 -19.71 16.72
CA ILE A 269 -51.61 -19.25 16.23
C ILE A 269 -52.56 -20.43 16.01
N GLY A 270 -52.09 -21.54 15.43
CA GLY A 270 -52.90 -22.74 15.19
C GLY A 270 -53.42 -23.38 16.49
N ILE A 271 -52.58 -23.46 17.53
CA ILE A 271 -52.98 -23.96 18.84
C ILE A 271 -54.02 -23.03 19.48
N MET A 272 -53.81 -21.72 19.41
CA MET A 272 -54.77 -20.73 19.93
C MET A 272 -56.11 -20.79 19.20
N ASP A 273 -56.12 -20.93 17.86
CA ASP A 273 -57.34 -21.06 17.06
C ASP A 273 -58.13 -22.34 17.41
N SER A 274 -57.45 -23.46 17.67
CA SER A 274 -58.10 -24.71 18.10
C SER A 274 -58.78 -24.55 19.46
N LEU A 275 -58.07 -24.03 20.46
CA LEU A 275 -58.61 -23.80 21.81
C LEU A 275 -59.79 -22.81 21.81
N LEU A 276 -59.72 -21.79 20.94
CA LEU A 276 -60.79 -20.82 20.74
C LEU A 276 -62.05 -21.48 20.15
N LYS A 277 -61.89 -22.32 19.10
CA LYS A 277 -63.01 -23.04 18.45
C LYS A 277 -63.70 -24.03 19.40
N GLU A 278 -62.92 -24.70 20.24
CA GLU A 278 -63.43 -25.66 21.23
C GLU A 278 -64.00 -24.96 22.48
N LYS A 279 -63.87 -23.62 22.60
CA LYS A 279 -64.31 -22.81 23.73
C LYS A 279 -63.59 -23.10 25.06
N HIS A 280 -62.35 -23.59 25.01
CA HIS A 280 -61.48 -23.82 26.17
C HIS A 280 -60.76 -22.52 26.59
N TYR A 281 -61.51 -21.56 27.14
CA TYR A 281 -60.99 -20.21 27.42
C TYR A 281 -59.88 -20.17 28.49
N GLU A 282 -59.97 -21.00 29.53
CA GLU A 282 -59.00 -21.03 30.63
C GLU A 282 -57.64 -21.58 30.18
N GLU A 283 -57.65 -22.64 29.36
CA GLU A 283 -56.45 -23.22 28.75
C GLU A 283 -55.80 -22.28 27.73
N LEU A 284 -56.60 -21.57 26.92
CA LEU A 284 -56.12 -20.54 26.00
C LEU A 284 -55.38 -19.43 26.75
N GLN A 285 -55.95 -18.94 27.86
CA GLN A 285 -55.34 -17.88 28.66
C GLN A 285 -54.01 -18.34 29.27
N ASN A 286 -53.96 -19.56 29.82
CA ASN A 286 -52.73 -20.15 30.34
C ASN A 286 -51.67 -20.35 29.26
N TYR A 287 -52.06 -20.83 28.07
CA TYR A 287 -51.16 -21.01 26.94
C TYR A 287 -50.59 -19.67 26.45
N PHE A 288 -51.44 -18.64 26.29
CA PHE A 288 -51.02 -17.30 25.89
C PHE A 288 -49.97 -16.71 26.84
N PHE A 289 -50.22 -16.78 28.16
CA PHE A 289 -49.23 -16.34 29.15
C PHE A 289 -47.94 -17.16 29.12
N SER A 290 -48.02 -18.46 28.83
CA SER A 290 -46.82 -19.31 28.72
C SER A 290 -45.94 -18.95 27.53
N VAL A 291 -46.54 -18.56 26.40
CA VAL A 291 -45.81 -18.08 25.20
C VAL A 291 -45.20 -16.71 25.47
N GLN A 292 -45.97 -15.79 26.05
CA GLN A 292 -45.49 -14.45 26.41
C GLN A 292 -44.29 -14.51 27.37
N LYS A 293 -44.34 -15.40 28.38
CA LYS A 293 -43.27 -15.55 29.39
C LYS A 293 -41.99 -16.22 28.84
N LYS A 294 -42.09 -16.94 27.72
CA LYS A 294 -40.95 -17.56 27.03
C LYS A 294 -40.20 -16.58 26.12
N GLU A 295 -40.90 -15.61 25.52
CA GLU A 295 -40.28 -14.55 24.69
C GLU A 295 -39.90 -13.30 25.48
N TYR A 296 -40.56 -13.06 26.62
CA TYR A 296 -40.24 -11.98 27.55
C TYR A 296 -39.96 -12.54 28.95
N PRO A 297 -38.74 -12.99 29.28
CA PRO A 297 -38.30 -12.83 30.65
C PRO A 297 -38.27 -11.32 30.90
N VAL A 298 -38.95 -10.87 31.95
CA VAL A 298 -39.05 -9.46 32.33
C VAL A 298 -37.64 -8.92 32.60
N LEU A 299 -36.99 -8.42 31.54
CA LEU A 299 -35.91 -7.47 31.60
C LEU A 299 -36.53 -6.18 32.12
N HIS A 300 -36.06 -5.68 33.25
CA HIS A 300 -36.16 -4.25 33.54
C HIS A 300 -35.40 -3.52 32.42
N TYR A 301 -36.11 -3.19 31.35
CA TYR A 301 -35.60 -2.36 30.26
C TYR A 301 -35.33 -0.99 30.87
N LEU A 302 -34.05 -0.68 31.06
CA LEU A 302 -33.64 0.65 31.48
C LEU A 302 -33.82 1.57 30.29
N GLU A 303 -34.62 2.62 30.49
CA GLU A 303 -34.78 3.72 29.55
C GLU A 303 -33.99 4.92 30.08
N THR A 304 -32.88 5.19 29.40
CA THR A 304 -31.86 6.16 29.84
C THR A 304 -32.01 7.53 29.22
N GLY A 305 -32.87 7.69 28.20
CA GLY A 305 -33.02 8.93 27.42
C GLY A 305 -32.04 9.09 26.26
N ASN A 306 -30.97 8.28 26.18
CA ASN A 306 -29.98 8.29 25.10
C ASN A 306 -29.87 6.89 24.45
N ILE A 307 -30.11 6.78 23.13
CA ILE A 307 -30.21 5.49 22.42
C ILE A 307 -28.93 4.65 22.55
N ALA A 308 -27.75 5.27 22.43
CA ALA A 308 -26.47 4.57 22.48
C ALA A 308 -26.17 4.01 23.88
N VAL A 309 -26.37 4.84 24.91
CA VAL A 309 -26.22 4.43 26.33
C VAL A 309 -27.26 3.35 26.68
N ASN A 310 -28.47 3.46 26.14
CA ASN A 310 -29.54 2.49 26.33
C ASN A 310 -29.14 1.10 25.85
N ALA A 311 -28.62 1.00 24.63
CA ALA A 311 -28.20 -0.26 24.05
C ALA A 311 -27.03 -0.89 24.81
N LEU A 312 -26.05 -0.07 25.24
CA LEU A 312 -24.90 -0.51 26.01
C LEU A 312 -25.30 -1.09 27.37
N LEU A 313 -26.10 -0.34 28.15
CA LEU A 313 -26.46 -0.73 29.51
C LEU A 313 -27.37 -1.95 29.52
N ASN A 314 -28.40 -2.02 28.68
CA ASN A 314 -29.28 -3.17 28.63
C ASN A 314 -28.51 -4.47 28.29
N ARG A 315 -27.52 -4.40 27.38
CA ARG A 315 -26.67 -5.55 27.06
C ARG A 315 -25.81 -5.99 28.24
N LYS A 316 -25.15 -5.06 28.94
CA LYS A 316 -24.25 -5.38 30.06
C LYS A 316 -25.02 -5.83 31.30
N ILE A 317 -26.15 -5.20 31.61
CA ILE A 317 -27.00 -5.59 32.75
C ILE A 317 -27.56 -7.00 32.55
N HIS A 318 -27.98 -7.35 31.33
CA HIS A 318 -28.39 -8.72 31.01
C HIS A 318 -27.28 -9.73 31.33
N MET A 319 -26.05 -9.48 30.88
CA MET A 319 -24.90 -10.34 31.13
C MET A 319 -24.59 -10.48 32.63
N ILE A 320 -24.67 -9.39 33.40
CA ILE A 320 -24.42 -9.38 34.85
C ILE A 320 -25.50 -10.19 35.58
N HIS A 321 -26.76 -10.07 35.17
CA HIS A 321 -27.88 -10.79 35.75
C HIS A 321 -27.82 -12.31 35.48
N GLU A 322 -27.40 -12.73 34.28
CA GLU A 322 -27.18 -14.16 33.97
C GLU A 322 -26.13 -14.82 34.88
N LEU A 323 -25.19 -14.03 35.40
CA LEU A 323 -24.14 -14.49 36.30
C LEU A 323 -24.55 -14.43 37.79
N GLY A 324 -25.79 -14.02 38.10
CA GLY A 324 -26.34 -14.00 39.45
C GLY A 324 -25.82 -12.88 40.35
N ILE A 325 -25.29 -11.80 39.77
CA ILE A 325 -24.78 -10.64 40.51
C ILE A 325 -25.90 -9.59 40.64
N GLU A 326 -26.07 -9.01 41.82
CA GLU A 326 -27.09 -7.99 42.08
C GLU A 326 -26.62 -6.62 41.57
N ILE A 327 -27.46 -5.99 40.73
CA ILE A 327 -27.19 -4.68 40.14
C ILE A 327 -28.40 -3.76 40.30
N HIS A 328 -28.16 -2.57 40.84
CA HIS A 328 -29.14 -1.49 40.93
C HIS A 328 -28.72 -0.36 40.00
N ALA A 329 -29.46 -0.16 38.91
CA ALA A 329 -29.17 0.88 37.94
C ALA A 329 -30.33 1.88 37.84
N LYS A 330 -30.02 3.16 38.03
CA LYS A 330 -30.94 4.29 37.82
C LYS A 330 -30.21 5.36 37.02
N VAL A 331 -30.38 5.33 35.71
CA VAL A 331 -29.59 6.14 34.77
C VAL A 331 -30.52 7.04 33.97
N LEU A 332 -30.34 8.34 34.10
CA LEU A 332 -31.00 9.36 33.30
C LEU A 332 -29.93 10.24 32.63
N VAL A 333 -29.87 10.17 31.31
CA VAL A 333 -28.97 10.95 30.46
C VAL A 333 -29.82 11.85 29.56
N PRO A 334 -29.55 13.16 29.50
CA PRO A 334 -30.24 14.06 28.58
C PRO A 334 -30.12 13.57 27.12
N ALA A 335 -31.22 13.56 26.38
CA ALA A 335 -31.26 13.12 24.98
C ALA A 335 -30.42 14.02 24.06
N GLN A 336 -30.22 15.28 24.44
CA GLN A 336 -29.33 16.23 23.79
C GLN A 336 -28.34 16.74 24.82
N SER A 337 -27.07 16.37 24.66
CA SER A 337 -25.96 16.89 25.45
C SER A 337 -24.82 17.27 24.50
N ASN A 338 -23.94 18.15 24.96
CA ASN A 338 -22.68 18.51 24.29
C ASN A 338 -21.62 17.40 24.33
N ILE A 339 -21.95 16.23 24.86
CA ILE A 339 -21.03 15.09 25.03
C ILE A 339 -21.36 14.05 23.95
N GLU A 340 -20.34 13.58 23.23
CA GLU A 340 -20.53 12.57 22.20
C GLU A 340 -21.02 11.24 22.80
N ASP A 341 -22.02 10.62 22.17
CA ASP A 341 -22.58 9.33 22.58
C ASP A 341 -21.51 8.24 22.74
N THR A 342 -20.48 8.26 21.90
CA THR A 342 -19.34 7.33 21.96
C THR A 342 -18.51 7.52 23.24
N ASP A 343 -18.35 8.76 23.69
CA ASP A 343 -17.60 9.07 24.91
C ASP A 343 -18.42 8.72 26.17
N LEU A 344 -19.73 8.98 26.16
CA LEU A 344 -20.63 8.51 27.22
C LEU A 344 -20.62 6.98 27.34
N CYS A 345 -20.71 6.27 26.20
CA CYS A 345 -20.57 4.82 26.16
C CYS A 345 -19.21 4.36 26.69
N THR A 346 -18.14 5.08 26.36
CA THR A 346 -16.78 4.77 26.84
C THR A 346 -16.67 4.93 28.35
N ILE A 347 -17.19 6.03 28.91
CA ILE A 347 -17.17 6.27 30.36
C ILE A 347 -17.97 5.19 31.10
N ILE A 348 -19.24 5.04 30.75
CA ILE A 348 -20.16 4.12 31.44
C ILE A 348 -19.72 2.66 31.26
N GLY A 349 -19.28 2.30 30.06
CA GLY A 349 -18.83 0.94 29.74
C GLY A 349 -17.60 0.54 30.57
N ASN A 350 -16.56 1.38 30.60
CA ASN A 350 -15.35 1.09 31.37
C ASN A 350 -15.62 1.08 32.88
N LEU A 351 -16.46 1.98 33.39
CA LEU A 351 -16.86 2.00 34.80
C LEU A 351 -17.58 0.70 35.19
N LEU A 352 -18.55 0.28 34.38
CA LEU A 352 -19.33 -0.93 34.64
C LEU A 352 -18.48 -2.20 34.52
N ASP A 353 -17.53 -2.25 33.58
CA ASP A 353 -16.58 -3.36 33.46
C ASP A 353 -15.68 -3.47 34.69
N ASN A 354 -15.12 -2.34 35.15
CA ASN A 354 -14.31 -2.33 36.37
C ASN A 354 -15.13 -2.80 37.60
N ALA A 355 -16.38 -2.33 37.72
CA ALA A 355 -17.26 -2.73 38.81
C ALA A 355 -17.54 -4.24 38.77
N PHE A 356 -17.87 -4.77 37.59
CA PHE A 356 -18.14 -6.18 37.35
C PHE A 356 -16.93 -7.07 37.67
N GLU A 357 -15.75 -6.72 37.17
CA GLU A 357 -14.50 -7.45 37.45
C GLU A 357 -14.19 -7.53 38.95
N ALA A 358 -14.46 -6.44 39.68
CA ALA A 358 -14.25 -6.40 41.12
C ALA A 358 -15.20 -7.31 41.89
N VAL A 359 -16.48 -7.36 41.52
CA VAL A 359 -17.49 -8.19 42.22
C VAL A 359 -17.50 -9.65 41.81
N GLN A 360 -16.94 -10.03 40.65
CA GLN A 360 -16.86 -11.42 40.20
C GLN A 360 -16.22 -12.38 41.22
N THR A 361 -15.32 -11.87 42.06
CA THR A 361 -14.61 -12.67 43.07
C THR A 361 -15.29 -12.67 44.46
N ILE A 362 -16.46 -12.03 44.59
CA ILE A 362 -17.18 -11.80 45.85
C ILE A 362 -18.52 -12.55 45.83
N LYS A 363 -18.80 -13.32 46.89
CA LYS A 363 -20.02 -14.15 46.99
C LYS A 363 -21.34 -13.37 47.06
N HIS A 364 -21.30 -12.13 47.52
CA HIS A 364 -22.44 -11.21 47.63
C HIS A 364 -22.02 -9.80 47.20
N GLY A 365 -21.46 -9.69 45.99
CA GLY A 365 -21.09 -8.40 45.44
C GLY A 365 -22.29 -7.67 44.86
N THR A 366 -22.41 -6.38 45.16
CA THR A 366 -23.42 -5.50 44.58
C THR A 366 -22.77 -4.44 43.70
N ILE A 367 -23.49 -4.03 42.65
CA ILE A 367 -23.13 -2.89 41.80
C ILE A 367 -24.27 -1.88 41.81
N ASP A 368 -23.98 -0.64 42.19
CA ASP A 368 -24.92 0.47 42.10
C ASP A 368 -24.45 1.46 41.05
N LEU A 369 -25.29 1.73 40.05
CA LEU A 369 -25.05 2.72 39.01
C LEU A 369 -26.15 3.78 39.03
N ALA A 370 -25.77 5.02 39.28
CA ALA A 370 -26.67 6.17 39.24
C ALA A 370 -26.17 7.20 38.24
N SER A 371 -27.08 7.76 37.46
CA SER A 371 -26.80 8.96 36.67
C SER A 371 -28.01 9.88 36.63
N GLU A 372 -27.76 11.17 36.84
CA GLU A 372 -28.79 12.20 36.76
C GLU A 372 -28.18 13.55 36.33
N PRO A 373 -28.92 14.38 35.57
CA PRO A 373 -28.57 15.77 35.37
C PRO A 373 -28.87 16.56 36.66
N ARG A 374 -27.89 17.32 37.16
CA ARG A 374 -28.01 18.13 38.37
C ARG A 374 -27.21 19.43 38.23
N ALA A 375 -27.90 20.57 38.36
CA ALA A 375 -27.30 21.91 38.38
C ALA A 375 -26.32 22.20 37.22
N GLY A 376 -26.69 21.82 35.99
CA GLY A 376 -25.87 22.03 34.79
C GLY A 376 -24.75 21.00 34.60
N TYR A 377 -24.73 19.92 35.38
CA TYR A 377 -23.79 18.81 35.21
C TYR A 377 -24.53 17.48 35.06
N LEU A 378 -24.04 16.60 34.19
CA LEU A 378 -24.37 15.18 34.23
C LEU A 378 -23.50 14.52 35.30
N VAL A 379 -24.14 14.07 36.38
CA VAL A 379 -23.46 13.32 37.44
C VAL A 379 -23.59 11.84 37.12
N ILE A 380 -22.46 11.13 37.11
CA ILE A 380 -22.41 9.67 36.97
C ILE A 380 -21.69 9.13 38.20
N GLN A 381 -22.33 8.22 38.91
CA GLN A 381 -21.77 7.55 40.07
C GLN A 381 -21.93 6.06 39.91
N ILE A 382 -20.82 5.34 40.05
CA ILE A 382 -20.84 3.89 40.19
C ILE A 382 -20.20 3.51 41.53
N SER A 383 -20.78 2.52 42.20
CA SER A 383 -20.16 1.90 43.36
C SER A 383 -20.27 0.39 43.29
N ASN A 384 -19.26 -0.30 43.79
CA ASN A 384 -19.25 -1.74 43.87
C ASN A 384 -18.63 -2.22 45.18
N THR A 385 -19.06 -3.39 45.65
CA THR A 385 -18.45 -4.04 46.81
C THR A 385 -17.00 -4.41 46.50
N ILE A 386 -16.10 -4.21 47.47
CA ILE A 386 -14.70 -4.60 47.42
C ILE A 386 -14.33 -5.42 48.66
N LYS A 387 -13.41 -6.38 48.49
CA LYS A 387 -12.90 -7.21 49.60
C LYS A 387 -11.79 -6.52 50.39
N GLU A 388 -10.96 -5.75 49.70
CA GLU A 388 -9.81 -5.01 50.25
C GLU A 388 -9.77 -3.63 49.60
N ASP A 389 -9.34 -2.62 50.36
CA ASP A 389 -9.24 -1.24 49.88
C ASP A 389 -8.14 -1.11 48.81
N PRO A 390 -8.50 -0.88 47.53
CA PRO A 390 -7.52 -0.78 46.45
C PRO A 390 -6.65 0.47 46.57
N LEU A 391 -7.10 1.53 47.27
CA LEU A 391 -6.31 2.75 47.49
C LEU A 391 -5.22 2.55 48.55
N LYS A 392 -5.40 1.61 49.49
CA LYS A 392 -4.34 1.22 50.45
C LYS A 392 -3.25 0.37 49.82
N LEU A 393 -3.61 -0.50 48.87
CA LEU A 393 -2.68 -1.39 48.17
C LEU A 393 -1.98 -0.69 47.00
N ASN A 394 -2.63 0.30 46.40
CA ASN A 394 -2.14 0.98 45.21
C ASN A 394 -2.70 2.42 45.12
N PRO A 395 -2.05 3.41 45.76
CA PRO A 395 -2.55 4.78 45.80
C PRO A 395 -2.61 5.46 44.43
N LEU A 396 -1.92 4.91 43.42
CA LEU A 396 -1.97 5.39 42.04
C LEU A 396 -2.97 4.60 41.17
N LEU A 397 -3.59 3.55 41.73
CA LEU A 397 -4.41 2.57 41.00
C LEU A 397 -3.70 2.01 39.75
N SER A 398 -2.37 1.97 39.80
CA SER A 398 -1.48 1.48 38.74
C SER A 398 -1.34 -0.04 38.82
N SER A 399 -2.24 -0.80 38.18
CA SER A 399 -2.15 -2.26 37.89
C SER A 399 -1.10 -3.05 38.69
N THR A 400 -1.48 -3.64 39.84
CA THR A 400 -0.57 -4.41 40.71
C THR A 400 -0.76 -5.94 40.65
N LYS A 401 -1.17 -6.51 39.51
CA LYS A 401 -1.14 -7.97 39.30
C LYS A 401 -0.71 -8.31 37.87
N GLY A 402 0.55 -8.74 37.73
CA GLY A 402 1.04 -9.35 36.51
C GLY A 402 0.30 -10.67 36.26
N ASN A 403 -0.51 -10.69 35.20
CA ASN A 403 -0.92 -11.85 34.36
C ASN A 403 -2.31 -11.68 33.71
N SER A 404 -2.63 -10.50 33.18
CA SER A 404 -3.65 -10.35 32.12
C SER A 404 -3.40 -9.03 31.37
N PRO A 405 -3.41 -9.00 30.02
CA PRO A 405 -2.98 -7.84 29.23
C PRO A 405 -3.93 -6.61 29.28
N PHE A 406 -4.98 -6.60 30.12
CA PHE A 406 -6.10 -5.66 29.99
C PHE A 406 -6.41 -4.76 31.20
N HIS A 407 -5.69 -4.79 32.34
CA HIS A 407 -6.14 -4.03 33.52
C HIS A 407 -5.21 -2.90 33.97
N GLY A 408 -5.82 -1.72 34.17
CA GLY A 408 -5.20 -0.42 34.50
C GLY A 408 -5.52 0.69 33.49
N LEU A 409 -5.96 0.33 32.28
CA LEU A 409 -6.28 1.27 31.20
C LEU A 409 -7.68 1.88 31.34
N GLY A 410 -8.67 1.14 31.84
CA GLY A 410 -10.07 1.56 31.89
C GLY A 410 -10.29 2.89 32.64
N LEU A 411 -9.85 2.99 33.90
CA LEU A 411 -9.97 4.23 34.68
C LEU A 411 -9.14 5.39 34.10
N LYS A 412 -8.01 5.09 33.45
CA LYS A 412 -7.19 6.10 32.76
C LYS A 412 -7.92 6.66 31.52
N ILE A 413 -8.55 5.79 30.73
CA ILE A 413 -9.38 6.19 29.59
C ILE A 413 -10.55 7.04 30.11
N VAL A 414 -11.26 6.58 31.14
CA VAL A 414 -12.35 7.34 31.76
C VAL A 414 -11.86 8.73 32.20
N LYS A 415 -10.75 8.82 32.92
CA LYS A 415 -10.19 10.10 33.38
C LYS A 415 -9.85 11.03 32.20
N ASN A 416 -9.15 10.53 31.18
CA ASN A 416 -8.81 11.30 29.98
C ASN A 416 -10.06 11.78 29.23
N THR A 417 -11.09 10.93 29.12
CA THR A 417 -12.35 11.29 28.47
C THR A 417 -13.12 12.32 29.29
N VAL A 418 -13.08 12.27 30.63
CA VAL A 418 -13.68 13.30 31.49
C VAL A 418 -12.95 14.64 31.36
N GLU A 419 -11.61 14.61 31.32
CA GLU A 419 -10.78 15.80 31.13
C GLU A 419 -11.00 16.47 29.75
N LYS A 420 -11.34 15.70 28.69
CA LYS A 420 -11.73 16.24 27.36
C LYS A 420 -12.90 17.23 27.44
N TYR A 421 -13.78 17.09 28.42
CA TYR A 421 -14.98 17.91 28.60
C TYR A 421 -14.90 18.84 29.82
N ASP A 422 -13.70 19.13 30.33
CA ASP A 422 -13.49 19.93 31.55
C ASP A 422 -14.29 19.41 32.76
N GLY A 423 -14.53 18.09 32.80
CA GLY A 423 -15.27 17.43 33.86
C GLY A 423 -14.42 17.14 35.10
N MET A 424 -15.09 16.79 36.19
CA MET A 424 -14.45 16.37 37.43
C MET A 424 -14.55 14.86 37.60
N PHE A 425 -13.45 14.26 38.05
CA PHE A 425 -13.33 12.83 38.34
C PHE A 425 -12.85 12.65 39.77
N SER A 426 -13.56 11.84 40.55
CA SER A 426 -13.22 11.53 41.94
C SER A 426 -13.41 10.05 42.22
N ILE A 427 -12.54 9.52 43.08
CA ILE A 427 -12.59 8.14 43.55
C ILE A 427 -12.61 8.20 45.07
N ASP A 428 -13.47 7.40 45.68
CA ASP A 428 -13.54 7.23 47.13
C ASP A 428 -13.67 5.75 47.48
N THR A 429 -13.19 5.39 48.65
CA THR A 429 -13.31 4.04 49.22
C THR A 429 -13.78 4.14 50.65
N LYS A 430 -14.99 3.65 50.92
CA LYS A 430 -15.59 3.72 52.26
C LYS A 430 -16.40 2.47 52.54
N ASP A 431 -16.30 1.95 53.76
CA ASP A 431 -17.14 0.86 54.27
C ASP A 431 -17.22 -0.37 53.32
N CYS A 432 -16.07 -0.80 52.78
CA CYS A 432 -15.97 -1.91 51.81
C CYS A 432 -16.64 -1.66 50.44
N HIS A 433 -16.87 -0.40 50.08
CA HIS A 433 -17.28 0.01 48.75
C HIS A 433 -16.21 0.87 48.07
N PHE A 434 -15.98 0.59 46.79
CA PHE A 434 -15.25 1.47 45.89
C PHE A 434 -16.27 2.29 45.11
N SER A 435 -16.12 3.61 45.09
CA SER A 435 -17.01 4.51 44.36
C SER A 435 -16.22 5.42 43.43
N VAL A 436 -16.70 5.54 42.20
CA VAL A 436 -16.22 6.54 41.24
C VAL A 436 -17.35 7.50 40.96
N LYS A 437 -17.06 8.79 41.08
CA LYS A 437 -18.00 9.87 40.81
C LYS A 437 -17.42 10.83 39.79
N ILE A 438 -18.21 11.06 38.75
CA ILE A 438 -17.89 11.90 37.59
C ILE A 438 -18.94 13.01 37.49
N MET A 439 -18.48 14.22 37.16
CA MET A 439 -19.35 15.34 36.83
C MET A 439 -18.91 15.90 35.47
N LEU A 440 -19.81 15.90 34.49
CA LEU A 440 -19.56 16.45 33.16
C LEU A 440 -20.44 17.69 32.96
N PRO A 441 -19.89 18.84 32.57
CA PRO A 441 -20.71 20.03 32.32
C PRO A 441 -21.60 19.80 31.10
N ILE A 442 -22.91 19.94 31.31
CA ILE A 442 -23.91 19.86 30.24
C ILE A 442 -24.43 21.26 29.93
N THR A 443 -24.43 21.60 28.65
CA THR A 443 -25.15 22.78 28.15
C THR A 443 -26.53 22.32 27.72
N GLU A 444 -27.58 22.74 28.41
CA GLU A 444 -28.95 22.54 27.93
C GLU A 444 -29.11 23.35 26.64
N CYS A 445 -29.16 22.67 25.50
CA CYS A 445 -29.65 23.28 24.27
C CYS A 445 -31.17 23.38 24.40
N HIS A 446 -31.68 24.61 24.56
CA HIS A 446 -33.11 24.91 24.50
C HIS A 446 -33.72 24.62 23.13
#